data_AF-A0A939FE03-F1
#
_entry.id   AF-A0A939FE03-F1
#
_cell.length_a   1.000
_cell.length_b   1.000
_cell.length_c   1.000
_cell.angle_alpha   90.00
_cell.angle_beta   90.00
_cell.angle_gamma   90.00
#
_symmetry.space_group_name_H-M   'P 1'
#
loop_
_entity.id
_entity.type
_entity.pdbx_description
1 polymer ?
#
loop_
_entity_poly.entity_id
_entity_poly.type
_entity_poly.pdbx_seq_one_letter_code
_entity_poly.pdbx_strand_id
1 'polypeptide(L)'
;MAIAKLDTGFWVSGIGLAPGQEHSWIQAGQSYGQVRWFVAHPLALNGVERRVEITHVSERVSTTGVRTINVVVRNVGSTTANYGIFYAQTA
;
A
#
# COMPACT_ATOMS: atom_id res chain seq x y z
N MET A 1 -16.69 12.27 17.45
CA MET A 1 -15.94 11.43 16.49
C MET A 1 -14.50 11.91 16.55
N ALA A 2 -13.57 11.12 17.08
CA ALA A 2 -12.16 11.51 17.16
C ALA A 2 -11.47 11.16 15.83
N ILE A 3 -10.80 12.13 15.22
CA ILE A 3 -9.93 11.89 14.06
C ILE A 3 -8.55 11.55 14.63
N ALA A 4 -8.12 10.31 14.48
CA ALA A 4 -6.75 9.92 14.83
C ALA A 4 -5.78 10.69 13.92
N LYS A 5 -4.82 11.40 14.51
CA LYS A 5 -3.79 12.12 13.76
C LYS A 5 -2.76 11.11 13.24
N LEU A 6 -2.49 11.15 11.94
CA LEU A 6 -1.37 10.39 11.35
C LEU A 6 -0.07 11.14 11.65
N ASP A 7 0.63 10.74 12.71
CA ASP A 7 1.84 11.44 13.14
C ASP A 7 3.10 11.02 12.36
N THR A 8 3.14 9.81 11.79
CA THR A 8 4.25 9.33 10.95
C THR A 8 3.78 8.35 9.88
N GLY A 9 4.38 8.45 8.69
CA GLY A 9 4.14 7.54 7.58
C GLY A 9 5.28 7.57 6.58
N PHE A 10 5.39 6.54 5.76
CA PHE A 10 6.46 6.36 4.80
C PHE A 10 5.91 6.14 3.40
N TRP A 11 6.63 6.68 2.42
CA TRP A 11 6.37 6.45 1.00
C TRP A 11 7.42 5.51 0.43
N VAL A 12 6.96 4.51 -0.33
CA VAL A 12 7.81 3.62 -1.11
C VAL A 12 7.30 3.59 -2.54
N SER A 13 8.17 3.40 -3.53
CA SER A 13 7.78 3.45 -4.95
C SER A 13 7.78 2.06 -5.60
N GLY A 14 6.69 1.72 -6.28
CA GLY A 14 6.63 0.62 -7.23
C GLY A 14 6.84 1.14 -8.66
N ILE A 15 7.75 0.51 -9.41
CA ILE A 15 8.15 0.96 -10.75
C ILE A 15 7.77 -0.10 -11.78
N GLY A 16 7.25 0.33 -12.93
CA GLY A 16 7.06 -0.53 -14.10
C GLY A 16 5.93 -1.56 -14.00
N LEU A 17 4.88 -1.30 -13.21
CA LEU A 17 3.76 -2.22 -13.07
C LEU A 17 2.90 -2.25 -14.35
N ALA A 18 2.98 -3.32 -15.14
CA ALA A 18 2.25 -3.43 -16.41
C ALA A 18 0.73 -3.66 -16.20
N PRO A 19 -0.11 -3.39 -17.20
CA PRO A 19 -1.56 -3.63 -17.11
C PRO A 19 -1.90 -5.06 -16.68
N GLY A 20 -2.80 -5.19 -15.69
CA GLY A 20 -3.22 -6.47 -15.14
C GLY A 20 -2.21 -7.17 -14.23
N GLN A 21 -0.98 -6.65 -14.10
CA GLN A 21 0.00 -7.17 -13.16
C GLN A 21 -0.20 -6.64 -11.75
N GLU A 22 0.46 -7.32 -10.81
CA GLU A 22 0.42 -7.03 -9.38
C GLU A 22 1.82 -6.93 -8.79
N HIS A 23 1.98 -6.04 -7.83
CA HIS A 23 3.11 -6.03 -6.90
C HIS A 23 2.59 -6.34 -5.49
N SER A 24 3.41 -7.03 -4.70
CA SER A 24 3.15 -7.34 -3.28
C SER A 24 4.15 -6.59 -2.40
N TRP A 25 3.62 -5.94 -1.37
CA TRP A 25 4.39 -5.19 -0.37
C TRP A 25 4.26 -5.86 0.97
N ILE A 26 5.39 -6.17 1.59
CA ILE A 26 5.44 -6.81 2.91
C ILE A 26 5.93 -5.80 3.93
N GLN A 27 5.13 -5.59 4.97
CA GLN A 27 5.47 -4.75 6.12
C GLN A 27 5.51 -5.61 7.39
N ALA A 28 6.62 -5.56 8.12
CA ALA A 28 6.81 -6.26 9.40
C ALA A 28 6.89 -5.28 10.57
N GLY A 29 7.04 -5.79 11.80
CA GLY A 29 7.31 -4.98 13.00
C GLY A 29 6.07 -4.31 13.61
N GLN A 30 4.91 -4.93 13.44
CA GLN A 30 3.61 -4.32 13.73
C GLN A 30 3.06 -4.70 15.11
N SER A 31 2.39 -3.76 15.79
CA SER A 31 1.78 -3.97 17.11
C SER A 31 0.26 -4.16 17.03
N TYR A 32 -0.30 -4.86 18.02
CA TYR A 32 -1.74 -5.09 18.15
C TYR A 32 -2.48 -3.78 18.49
N GLY A 33 -3.68 -3.60 17.94
CA GLY A 33 -4.57 -2.46 18.24
C GLY A 33 -4.32 -1.18 17.44
N GLN A 34 -3.26 -1.14 16.62
CA GLN A 34 -2.93 0.04 15.82
C GLN A 34 -3.76 0.12 14.52
N VAL A 35 -4.25 1.31 14.20
CA VAL A 35 -4.97 1.59 12.95
C VAL A 35 -3.99 1.86 11.82
N ARG A 36 -4.31 1.38 10.60
CA ARG A 36 -3.42 1.45 9.43
C ARG A 36 -4.08 2.11 8.25
N TRP A 37 -3.25 2.87 7.54
CA TRP A 37 -3.64 3.56 6.32
C TRP A 37 -2.71 3.13 5.21
N PHE A 38 -3.29 2.65 4.10
CA PHE A 38 -2.57 2.33 2.87
C PHE A 38 -3.18 3.12 1.72
N VAL A 39 -2.32 3.78 0.94
CA VAL A 39 -2.75 4.50 -0.26
C VAL A 39 -1.79 4.15 -1.39
N ALA A 40 -2.32 3.64 -2.50
CA ALA A 40 -1.57 3.49 -3.75
C ALA A 40 -1.88 4.69 -4.65
N HIS A 41 -0.86 5.45 -5.02
CA HIS A 41 -0.97 6.69 -5.77
C HIS A 41 -0.17 6.60 -7.08
N PRO A 42 -0.82 6.43 -8.24
CA PRO A 42 -0.11 6.35 -9.51
C PRO A 42 0.57 7.68 -9.84
N LEU A 43 1.80 7.62 -10.35
CA LEU A 43 2.54 8.79 -10.80
C LEU A 43 1.86 9.34 -12.07
N ALA A 44 1.37 10.57 -12.01
CA ALA A 44 0.75 11.24 -13.14
C ALA A 44 1.77 11.51 -14.27
N LEU A 45 1.34 11.33 -15.52
CA LEU A 45 2.04 11.79 -16.72
C LEU A 45 1.02 12.42 -17.67
N ASN A 46 1.43 13.47 -18.38
CA ASN A 46 0.53 14.19 -19.29
C ASN A 46 0.00 13.26 -20.40
N GLY A 47 -1.31 13.34 -20.67
CA GLY A 47 -1.98 12.60 -21.74
C GLY A 47 -2.14 11.09 -21.51
N VAL A 48 -1.79 10.57 -20.34
CA VAL A 48 -1.87 9.14 -20.03
C VAL A 48 -2.69 8.90 -18.76
N GLU A 49 -3.84 8.26 -18.91
CA GLU A 49 -4.60 7.77 -17.74
C GLU A 49 -3.87 6.59 -17.11
N ARG A 50 -3.69 6.65 -15.78
CA ARG A 50 -3.07 5.60 -14.97
C ARG A 50 -3.96 5.28 -13.80
N ARG A 51 -4.18 3.99 -13.58
CA ARG A 51 -5.05 3.52 -12.51
C ARG A 51 -4.43 2.31 -11.84
N VAL A 52 -4.18 2.44 -10.54
CA VAL A 52 -3.77 1.33 -9.68
C VAL A 52 -4.75 1.21 -8.52
N GLU A 53 -4.95 0.00 -8.04
CA GLU A 53 -5.85 -0.29 -6.94
C GLU A 53 -5.17 -1.23 -5.95
N ILE A 54 -5.44 -1.02 -4.66
CA ILE A 54 -5.12 -2.02 -3.64
C ILE A 54 -6.22 -3.07 -3.71
N THR A 55 -5.88 -4.26 -4.19
CA THR A 55 -6.85 -5.34 -4.38
C THR A 55 -6.94 -6.27 -3.18
N HIS A 56 -5.90 -6.31 -2.35
CA HIS A 56 -5.86 -7.17 -1.18
C HIS A 56 -4.99 -6.58 -0.08
N VAL A 57 -5.49 -6.70 1.15
CA VAL A 57 -4.73 -6.44 2.38
C VAL A 57 -4.96 -7.64 3.29
N SER A 58 -3.88 -8.31 3.70
CA SER A 58 -3.95 -9.39 4.69
C SER A 58 -2.90 -9.23 5.77
N GLU A 59 -3.25 -9.65 6.98
CA GLU A 59 -2.35 -9.70 8.13
C GLU A 59 -2.11 -11.15 8.53
N ARG A 60 -0.88 -11.47 8.88
CA ARG A 60 -0.49 -12.72 9.52
C ARG A 60 0.20 -12.41 10.85
N VAL A 61 -0.17 -13.16 11.88
CA VAL A 61 0.54 -13.18 13.17
C VAL A 61 1.28 -14.51 13.28
N SER A 62 2.59 -14.46 13.56
CA SER A 62 3.39 -15.65 13.82
C SER A 62 3.08 -16.24 15.21
N THR A 63 3.56 -17.45 15.46
CA THR A 63 3.52 -18.09 16.79
C THR A 63 4.35 -17.34 17.85
N THR A 64 5.28 -16.48 17.42
CA THR A 64 6.09 -15.62 18.28
C THR A 64 5.49 -14.21 18.47
N GLY A 65 4.28 -13.98 17.96
CA GLY A 65 3.59 -12.70 18.06
C GLY A 65 4.03 -11.64 17.06
N VAL A 66 4.93 -11.97 16.13
CA VAL A 66 5.36 -11.06 15.06
C VAL A 66 4.22 -10.89 14.06
N ARG A 67 3.83 -9.66 13.81
CA ARG A 67 2.79 -9.30 12.85
C ARG A 67 3.41 -8.84 11.54
N THR A 68 2.90 -9.37 10.45
CA THR A 68 3.29 -9.04 9.08
C THR A 68 2.06 -8.75 8.26
N ILE A 69 2.10 -7.71 7.44
CA ILE A 69 1.02 -7.31 6.54
C ILE A 69 1.50 -7.43 5.12
N ASN A 70 0.65 -8.02 4.29
CA ASN A 70 0.80 -8.07 2.84
C ASN A 70 -0.22 -7.13 2.20
N VAL A 71 0.24 -6.23 1.35
CA VAL A 71 -0.59 -5.34 0.53
C VAL A 71 -0.32 -5.63 -0.93
N VAL A 72 -1.38 -5.96 -1.68
CA VAL A 72 -1.29 -6.22 -3.11
C VAL A 72 -1.84 -5.02 -3.87
N VAL A 73 -1.02 -4.48 -4.76
CA VAL A 73 -1.39 -3.38 -5.66
C VAL A 73 -1.44 -3.91 -7.08
N ARG A 74 -2.57 -3.73 -7.76
CA ARG A 74 -2.80 -4.12 -9.14
C ARG A 74 -2.88 -2.89 -10.04
N ASN A 75 -2.30 -2.96 -11.22
CA ASN A 75 -2.59 -1.99 -12.27
C ASN A 75 -3.88 -2.41 -12.99
N VAL A 76 -4.92 -1.63 -12.80
CA VAL A 76 -6.25 -1.84 -13.42
C VAL A 76 -6.47 -0.90 -14.62
N GLY A 77 -5.48 -0.09 -14.96
CA GLY A 77 -5.47 0.74 -16.16
C GLY A 77 -4.94 -0.01 -17.39
N SER A 78 -4.86 0.71 -18.51
CA SER A 78 -4.40 0.19 -19.80
C SER A 78 -2.93 0.48 -20.14
N THR A 79 -2.22 1.22 -19.28
CA THR A 79 -0.82 1.61 -19.48
C THR A 79 0.06 1.25 -18.28
N THR A 80 1.35 1.02 -18.52
CA THR A 80 2.31 0.75 -17.43
C THR A 80 2.40 1.93 -16.45
N ALA A 81 2.34 1.61 -15.16
CA ALA A 81 2.31 2.60 -14.08
C ALA A 81 3.54 2.51 -13.17
N ASN A 82 4.07 3.67 -12.80
CA ASN A 82 4.84 3.84 -11.57
C ASN A 82 3.88 4.39 -10.52
N TYR A 83 4.04 4.04 -9.26
CA TYR A 83 3.17 4.51 -8.18
C TYR A 83 3.92 4.62 -6.87
N GLY A 84 3.48 5.54 -6.02
CA GLY A 84 3.85 5.57 -4.61
C GLY A 84 2.86 4.75 -3.79
N ILE A 85 3.34 3.95 -2.84
CA ILE A 85 2.54 3.40 -1.76
C ILE A 85 2.88 4.13 -0.47
N PHE A 86 1.88 4.76 0.14
CA PHE A 86 1.98 5.32 1.47
C PHE A 86 1.50 4.29 2.48
N TYR A 87 2.25 4.12 3.56
CA TYR A 87 1.76 3.44 4.75
C TYR A 87 2.00 4.28 6.00
N ALA A 88 1.00 4.30 6.87
CA ALA A 88 1.08 4.95 8.17
C ALA A 88 0.37 4.12 9.25
N GLN A 89 0.79 4.33 10.49
CA GLN A 89 0.19 3.73 11.67
C GLN A 89 -0.21 4.83 12.65
N THR A 90 -1.32 4.64 13.34
CA THR A 90 -1.68 5.46 14.52
C THR A 90 -1.72 4.57 15.75
N ALA A 91 -1.30 5.14 16.89
CA ALA A 91 -1.44 4.52 18.21
C ALA A 91 -2.91 4.43 18.64
#